data_AF-A0A1V6RDB7-F1
#
_entry.id   AF-A0A1V6RDB7-F1
#
_cell.length_a   1.000
_cell.length_b   1.000
_cell.length_c   1.000
_cell.angle_alpha   90.00
_cell.angle_beta   90.00
_cell.angle_gamma   90.00
#
_symmetry.space_group_name_H-M   'P 1'
#
loop_
_entity.id
_entity.type
_entity.pdbx_description
1 polymer ?
#
loop_
_entity_poly.entity_id
_entity_poly.type
_entity_poly.pdbx_seq_one_letter_code
_entity_poly.pdbx_strand_id
1 'polypeptide(L)'
;MIEFEGPIPEGLQSISLPENFDELSAEEQLEAKKLRAAQSLYKLYTIQMMQDYPEIAAALRFRDSLPGQITGLSGSLFSGGEPIVQGMLIRLQEKWATYIGSSVPCPLSFIEEDKQKQKEDEKKWASGVVLMEEFLDQVGAYRGWDGWVNHSSYEYYKVRLEKCRHEFLDSQCATNEEISQWEAVWPFMGK
;
A
#
# COMPACT_ATOMS: atom_id res chain seq x y z
N MET A 1 -4.14 16.95 -18.39
CA MET A 1 -4.80 15.83 -17.69
C MET A 1 -6.23 16.27 -17.40
N ILE A 2 -7.23 15.40 -17.46
CA ILE A 2 -8.59 15.81 -17.06
C ILE A 2 -8.57 15.95 -15.54
N GLU A 3 -8.58 17.18 -15.06
CA GLU A 3 -8.63 17.50 -13.65
C GLU A 3 -10.08 17.46 -13.18
N PHE A 4 -10.35 16.71 -12.12
CA PHE A 4 -11.63 16.73 -11.43
C PHE A 4 -11.39 16.50 -9.94
N GLU A 5 -12.24 17.09 -9.11
CA GLU A 5 -12.20 16.87 -7.66
C GLU A 5 -12.91 15.56 -7.33
N GLY A 6 -12.15 14.59 -6.81
CA GLY A 6 -12.68 13.29 -6.39
C GLY A 6 -11.70 12.13 -6.61
N PRO A 7 -12.07 10.92 -6.18
CA PRO A 7 -11.23 9.75 -6.35
C PRO A 7 -11.08 9.39 -7.82
N ILE A 8 -9.84 9.09 -8.23
CA ILE A 8 -9.53 8.56 -9.56
C ILE A 8 -10.13 7.15 -9.66
N PRO A 9 -11.00 6.88 -10.64
CA PRO A 9 -11.68 5.61 -10.67
C PRO A 9 -10.77 4.48 -11.15
N GLU A 10 -10.80 3.35 -10.45
CA GLU A 10 -9.99 2.18 -10.79
C GLU A 10 -10.57 1.40 -11.98
N GLY A 11 -9.67 0.77 -12.73
CA GLY A 11 -9.98 -0.12 -13.85
C GLY A 11 -10.82 0.51 -14.97
N LEU A 12 -11.44 -0.33 -15.79
CA LEU A 12 -12.30 0.07 -16.92
C LEU A 12 -13.78 -0.30 -16.73
N GLN A 13 -14.17 -0.69 -15.52
CA GLN A 13 -15.56 -1.02 -15.19
C GLN A 13 -16.46 0.22 -15.20
N SER A 14 -17.77 0.03 -15.34
CA SER A 14 -18.76 1.12 -15.30
C SER A 14 -18.74 1.84 -13.95
N ILE A 15 -18.88 3.16 -13.95
CA ILE A 15 -19.04 3.96 -12.73
C ILE A 15 -20.51 3.90 -12.30
N SER A 16 -20.77 3.29 -11.14
CA SER A 16 -22.07 3.30 -10.48
C SER A 16 -22.24 4.53 -9.59
N LEU A 17 -23.49 4.89 -9.31
CA LEU A 17 -23.80 5.82 -8.23
C LEU A 17 -23.62 5.10 -6.87
N PRO A 18 -23.47 5.86 -5.78
CA PRO A 18 -23.46 5.29 -4.42
C PRO A 18 -24.73 4.46 -4.16
N GLU A 19 -24.62 3.40 -3.35
CA GLU A 19 -25.77 2.54 -3.04
C GLU A 19 -26.89 3.29 -2.30
N ASN A 20 -26.52 4.27 -1.47
CA ASN A 20 -27.44 5.11 -0.72
C ASN A 20 -27.92 6.36 -1.49
N PHE A 21 -27.75 6.40 -2.82
CA PHE A 21 -28.03 7.59 -3.63
C PHE A 21 -29.46 8.14 -3.42
N ASP A 22 -30.45 7.27 -3.29
CA ASP A 22 -31.85 7.67 -3.12
C ASP A 22 -32.15 8.26 -1.72
N GLU A 23 -31.28 8.01 -0.74
CA GLU A 23 -31.38 8.53 0.63
C GLU A 23 -30.68 9.89 0.80
N LEU A 24 -29.88 10.30 -0.20
CA LEU A 24 -29.15 11.57 -0.19
C LEU A 24 -30.07 12.77 -0.40
N SER A 25 -29.65 13.93 0.10
CA SER A 25 -30.30 15.20 -0.21
C SER A 25 -30.20 15.54 -1.70
N ALA A 26 -31.08 16.41 -2.20
CA ALA A 26 -31.08 16.81 -3.61
C ALA A 26 -29.74 17.44 -4.06
N GLU A 27 -29.05 18.13 -3.16
CA GLU A 27 -27.73 18.71 -3.41
C GLU A 27 -26.64 17.62 -3.51
N GLU A 28 -26.60 16.68 -2.56
CA GLU A 28 -25.67 15.56 -2.59
C GLU A 28 -25.91 14.63 -3.79
N GLN A 29 -27.16 14.42 -4.19
CA GLN A 29 -27.51 13.69 -5.41
C GLN A 29 -26.98 14.39 -6.67
N LEU A 30 -27.02 15.71 -6.71
CA LEU A 30 -26.48 16.50 -7.82
C LEU A 30 -24.95 16.36 -7.89
N GLU A 31 -24.27 16.46 -6.75
CA GLU A 31 -22.81 16.30 -6.69
C GLU A 31 -22.37 14.87 -7.04
N ALA A 32 -23.06 13.84 -6.55
CA ALA A 32 -22.78 12.46 -6.93
C ALA A 32 -22.96 12.21 -8.44
N LYS A 33 -23.96 12.83 -9.08
CA LYS A 33 -24.14 12.79 -10.54
C LYS A 33 -23.01 13.50 -11.29
N LYS A 34 -22.59 14.69 -10.83
CA LYS A 34 -21.47 15.43 -11.42
C LYS A 34 -20.17 14.65 -11.32
N LEU A 35 -19.87 14.11 -10.14
CA LEU A 35 -18.69 13.27 -9.90
C LEU A 35 -18.68 12.05 -10.82
N ARG A 36 -19.80 11.32 -10.91
CA ARG A 36 -19.94 10.18 -11.83
C ARG A 36 -19.68 10.57 -13.29
N ALA A 37 -20.20 11.72 -13.73
CA ALA A 37 -19.98 12.21 -15.09
C ALA A 37 -18.49 12.53 -15.34
N ALA A 38 -17.83 13.21 -14.40
CA ALA A 38 -16.41 13.52 -14.48
C ALA A 38 -15.54 12.25 -14.52
N GLN A 39 -15.81 11.28 -13.65
CA GLN A 39 -15.13 9.98 -13.64
C GLN A 39 -15.36 9.18 -14.93
N SER A 40 -16.57 9.24 -15.49
CA SER A 40 -16.89 8.59 -16.77
C SER A 40 -16.10 9.22 -17.92
N LEU A 41 -15.99 10.55 -17.94
CA LEU A 41 -15.17 11.26 -18.93
C LEU A 41 -13.68 10.91 -18.80
N TYR A 42 -13.17 10.84 -17.56
CA TYR A 42 -11.80 10.39 -17.30
C TYR A 42 -11.53 8.98 -17.84
N LYS A 43 -12.48 8.04 -17.65
CA LYS A 43 -12.37 6.68 -18.20
C LYS A 43 -12.41 6.66 -19.72
N LEU A 44 -13.35 7.39 -20.34
CA LEU A 44 -13.45 7.47 -21.79
C LEU A 44 -12.17 8.04 -22.42
N TYR A 45 -11.62 9.10 -21.82
CA TYR A 45 -10.33 9.65 -22.24
C TYR A 45 -9.21 8.61 -22.11
N THR A 46 -9.16 7.88 -21.00
CA THR A 46 -8.15 6.82 -20.79
C THR A 46 -8.28 5.71 -21.84
N ILE A 47 -9.50 5.28 -22.17
CA ILE A 47 -9.76 4.27 -23.20
C ILE A 47 -9.33 4.79 -24.57
N GLN A 48 -9.74 6.00 -24.94
CA GLN A 48 -9.40 6.62 -26.21
C GLN A 48 -7.87 6.76 -26.36
N MET A 49 -7.21 7.25 -25.31
CA MET A 49 -5.76 7.39 -25.26
C MET A 49 -5.06 6.03 -25.39
N MET A 50 -5.59 4.96 -24.77
CA MET A 50 -5.06 3.61 -24.96
C MET A 50 -5.28 3.07 -26.39
N GLN A 51 -6.36 3.47 -27.07
CA GLN A 51 -6.63 3.07 -28.45
C GLN A 51 -5.73 3.81 -29.45
N ASP A 52 -5.57 5.13 -29.26
CA ASP A 52 -4.81 6.00 -30.16
C ASP A 52 -3.30 5.80 -30.00
N TYR A 53 -2.85 5.41 -28.80
CA TYR A 53 -1.44 5.23 -28.47
C TYR A 53 -1.15 3.83 -27.90
N PRO A 54 -0.98 2.81 -28.77
CA PRO A 54 -0.72 1.43 -28.35
C PRO A 54 0.51 1.28 -27.44
N GLU A 55 1.53 2.11 -27.64
CA GLU A 55 2.75 2.12 -26.80
C GLU A 55 2.44 2.56 -25.36
N ILE A 56 1.61 3.59 -25.19
CA ILE A 56 1.19 4.04 -23.85
C ILE A 56 0.31 2.98 -23.21
N ALA A 57 -0.61 2.37 -23.96
CA ALA A 57 -1.42 1.27 -23.46
C ALA A 57 -0.55 0.08 -23.01
N ALA A 58 0.50 -0.27 -23.77
CA ALA A 58 1.45 -1.32 -23.41
C ALA A 58 2.22 -0.95 -22.13
N ALA A 59 2.69 0.29 -22.00
CA ALA A 59 3.39 0.76 -20.81
C ALA A 59 2.52 0.72 -19.55
N LEU A 60 1.26 1.16 -19.65
CA LEU A 60 0.29 1.11 -18.55
C LEU A 60 -0.01 -0.34 -18.14
N ARG A 61 -0.26 -1.24 -19.10
CA ARG A 61 -0.46 -2.66 -18.81
C ARG A 61 0.79 -3.33 -18.23
N PHE A 62 1.97 -2.91 -18.66
CA PHE A 62 3.23 -3.40 -18.12
C PHE A 62 3.40 -3.00 -16.65
N ARG A 63 3.06 -1.76 -16.27
CA ARG A 63 3.09 -1.30 -14.88
C ARG A 63 2.27 -2.21 -13.96
N ASP A 64 1.10 -2.66 -14.43
CA ASP A 64 0.20 -3.54 -13.67
C ASP A 64 0.65 -5.01 -13.67
N SER A 65 1.60 -5.39 -14.52
CA SER A 65 2.15 -6.74 -14.57
C SER A 65 3.12 -7.01 -13.41
N LEU A 66 3.35 -8.28 -13.07
CA LEU A 66 4.29 -8.65 -12.00
C LEU A 66 5.70 -8.07 -12.21
N PRO A 67 6.32 -8.15 -13.41
CA PRO A 67 7.61 -7.48 -13.67
C PRO A 67 7.58 -5.96 -13.47
N GLY A 68 6.48 -5.30 -13.86
CA GLY A 68 6.32 -3.85 -13.68
C GLY A 68 6.19 -3.47 -12.21
N GLN A 69 5.42 -4.22 -11.43
CA GLN A 69 5.29 -4.04 -9.99
C GLN A 69 6.62 -4.25 -9.26
N ILE A 70 7.37 -5.31 -9.59
CA ILE A 70 8.70 -5.57 -9.03
C ILE A 70 9.65 -4.40 -9.34
N THR A 71 9.61 -3.89 -10.58
CA THR A 71 10.43 -2.74 -10.98
C THR A 71 10.06 -1.49 -10.20
N GLY A 72 8.77 -1.21 -10.00
CA GLY A 72 8.28 -0.09 -9.20
C GLY A 72 8.71 -0.18 -7.73
N LEU A 73 8.76 -1.39 -7.17
CA LEU A 73 9.16 -1.62 -5.78
C LEU A 73 10.68 -1.66 -5.56
N SER A 74 11.49 -1.78 -6.62
CA SER A 74 12.96 -1.82 -6.49
C SER A 74 13.54 -0.59 -5.78
N GLY A 75 12.88 0.57 -5.90
CA GLY A 75 13.27 1.81 -5.21
C GLY A 75 12.75 1.92 -3.77
N SER A 76 11.85 1.03 -3.36
CA SER A 76 11.17 1.03 -2.07
C SER A 76 11.33 -0.29 -1.33
N LEU A 77 12.35 -1.10 -1.63
CA LEU A 77 12.54 -2.43 -1.03
C LEU A 77 12.55 -2.37 0.51
N PHE A 78 13.25 -1.37 1.05
CA PHE A 78 13.41 -1.19 2.50
C PHE A 78 12.18 -0.61 3.19
N SER A 79 11.24 0.00 2.44
CA SER A 79 10.00 0.57 2.99
C SER A 79 8.77 -0.29 2.69
N GLY A 80 8.74 -0.96 1.55
CA GLY A 80 7.64 -1.80 1.05
C GLY A 80 7.64 -3.24 1.56
N GLY A 81 8.59 -3.60 2.43
CA GLY A 81 8.68 -4.91 3.04
C GLY A 81 9.47 -5.91 2.18
N GLU A 82 10.67 -6.25 2.63
CA GLU A 82 11.50 -7.31 2.04
C GLU A 82 10.71 -8.63 1.80
N PRO A 83 9.85 -9.11 2.73
CA PRO A 83 9.08 -10.34 2.51
C PRO A 83 8.10 -10.26 1.32
N ILE A 84 7.53 -9.07 1.05
CA ILE A 84 6.62 -8.85 -0.08
C ILE A 84 7.36 -8.98 -1.40
N VAL A 85 8.52 -8.33 -1.50
CA VAL A 85 9.35 -8.38 -2.71
C VAL A 85 9.85 -9.80 -2.96
N GLN A 86 10.30 -10.49 -1.91
CA GLN A 86 10.71 -11.88 -2.03
C GLN A 86 9.56 -12.77 -2.56
N GLY A 87 8.34 -12.58 -2.06
CA GLY A 87 7.15 -13.26 -2.57
C GLY A 87 6.88 -12.96 -4.05
N MET A 88 7.07 -11.71 -4.49
CA MET A 88 6.96 -11.36 -5.90
C MET A 88 8.03 -12.02 -6.76
N LEU A 89 9.27 -12.11 -6.28
CA LEU A 89 10.38 -12.78 -6.98
C LEU A 89 10.15 -14.29 -7.09
N ILE A 90 9.62 -14.94 -6.05
CA ILE A 90 9.20 -16.35 -6.10
C ILE A 90 8.12 -16.54 -7.17
N ARG A 91 7.08 -15.69 -7.17
CA ARG A 91 6.02 -15.74 -8.20
C ARG A 91 6.58 -15.47 -9.60
N LEU A 92 7.61 -14.64 -9.73
CA LEU A 92 8.29 -14.38 -11.00
C LEU A 92 9.04 -15.62 -11.47
N GLN A 93 9.74 -16.33 -10.56
CA GLN A 93 10.38 -17.61 -10.87
C GLN A 93 9.36 -18.63 -11.41
N GLU A 94 8.22 -18.78 -10.73
CA GLU A 94 7.16 -19.72 -11.11
C GLU A 94 6.52 -19.39 -12.47
N LYS A 95 6.40 -18.09 -12.79
CA LYS A 95 5.79 -17.60 -14.03
C LYS A 95 6.80 -17.19 -15.09
N TRP A 96 8.08 -17.52 -14.92
CA TRP A 96 9.17 -17.03 -15.77
C TRP A 96 8.92 -17.31 -17.26
N ALA A 97 8.53 -18.54 -17.59
CA ALA A 97 8.26 -18.95 -18.97
C ALA A 97 7.10 -18.16 -19.61
N THR A 98 6.16 -17.66 -18.82
CA THR A 98 5.04 -16.83 -19.31
C THR A 98 5.51 -15.43 -19.72
N TYR A 99 6.53 -14.88 -19.05
CA TYR A 99 7.01 -13.52 -19.31
C TYR A 99 8.17 -13.47 -20.31
N ILE A 100 9.13 -14.41 -20.22
CA ILE A 100 10.37 -14.39 -21.00
C ILE A 100 10.40 -15.50 -22.08
N GLY A 101 9.52 -16.50 -21.97
CA GLY A 101 9.53 -17.69 -22.81
C GLY A 101 10.40 -18.82 -22.24
N SER A 102 10.27 -20.02 -22.80
CA SER A 102 10.98 -21.22 -22.35
C SER A 102 12.44 -21.31 -22.81
N SER A 103 12.87 -20.45 -23.73
CA SER A 103 14.21 -20.46 -24.32
C SER A 103 15.29 -19.89 -23.39
N VAL A 104 14.89 -19.09 -22.38
CA VAL A 104 15.81 -18.48 -21.42
C VAL A 104 15.51 -19.07 -20.04
N PRO A 105 16.48 -19.74 -19.38
CA PRO A 105 16.27 -20.25 -18.02
C PRO A 105 16.11 -19.10 -17.02
N CYS A 106 15.32 -19.32 -15.97
CA CYS A 106 15.17 -18.34 -14.90
C CYS A 106 16.47 -18.27 -14.08
N PRO A 107 17.01 -17.06 -13.82
CA PRO A 107 18.22 -16.90 -12.99
C PRO A 107 17.92 -17.04 -11.49
N LEU A 108 16.64 -17.01 -11.10
CA LEU A 108 16.21 -17.15 -9.71
C LEU A 108 15.95 -18.62 -9.40
N SER A 109 16.30 -19.04 -8.18
CA SER A 109 16.02 -20.37 -7.68
C SER A 109 15.75 -20.29 -6.18
N PHE A 110 14.56 -20.70 -5.77
CA PHE A 110 14.16 -20.81 -4.37
C PHE A 110 13.85 -22.27 -4.04
N ILE A 111 14.40 -22.77 -2.93
CA ILE A 111 14.04 -24.09 -2.40
C ILE A 111 12.70 -24.02 -1.67
N GLU A 112 12.05 -25.15 -1.40
CA GLU A 112 10.73 -25.16 -0.76
C GLU A 112 10.79 -24.58 0.66
N GLU A 113 11.92 -24.74 1.34
CA GLU A 113 12.18 -24.12 2.65
C GLU A 113 12.16 -22.59 2.57
N ASP A 114 12.74 -22.00 1.52
CA ASP A 114 12.72 -20.54 1.32
C ASP A 114 11.30 -20.04 1.08
N LYS A 115 10.51 -20.78 0.28
CA LYS A 115 9.12 -20.41 0.00
C LYS A 115 8.25 -20.51 1.24
N GLN A 116 8.47 -21.53 2.07
CA GLN A 116 7.72 -21.69 3.30
C GLN A 116 8.07 -20.59 4.31
N LYS A 117 9.37 -20.29 4.45
CA LYS A 117 9.84 -19.18 5.28
C LYS A 117 9.28 -17.83 4.80
N GLN A 118 9.29 -17.58 3.49
CA GLN A 118 8.74 -16.35 2.93
C GLN A 118 7.26 -16.16 3.28
N LYS A 119 6.44 -17.22 3.21
CA LYS A 119 5.02 -17.14 3.61
C LYS A 119 4.85 -16.77 5.09
N GLU A 120 5.70 -17.32 5.95
CA GLU A 120 5.68 -17.01 7.38
C GLU A 120 6.11 -15.56 7.65
N ASP A 121 7.16 -15.10 6.97
CA ASP A 121 7.69 -13.75 7.12
C ASP A 121 6.75 -12.70 6.51
N GLU A 122 6.08 -13.00 5.39
CA GLU A 122 5.02 -12.15 4.80
C GLU A 122 3.83 -12.02 5.75
N LYS A 123 3.41 -13.11 6.40
CA LYS A 123 2.33 -13.06 7.40
C LYS A 123 2.71 -12.20 8.60
N LYS A 124 3.93 -12.38 9.14
CA LYS A 124 4.44 -11.55 10.25
C LYS A 124 4.53 -10.08 9.85
N TRP A 125 5.03 -9.80 8.64
CA TRP A 125 5.11 -8.44 8.11
C TRP A 125 3.72 -7.80 8.01
N ALA A 126 2.74 -8.50 7.44
CA ALA A 126 1.38 -8.01 7.33
C ALA A 126 0.76 -7.69 8.70
N SER A 127 0.97 -8.58 9.70
CA SER A 127 0.57 -8.29 11.07
C SER A 127 1.29 -7.08 11.66
N GLY A 128 2.59 -6.93 11.40
CA GLY A 128 3.37 -5.76 11.85
C GLY A 128 2.89 -4.45 11.24
N VAL A 129 2.48 -4.45 9.96
CA VAL A 129 1.89 -3.28 9.30
C VAL A 129 0.59 -2.85 9.98
N VAL A 130 -0.30 -3.80 10.28
CA VAL A 130 -1.55 -3.52 11.00
C VAL A 130 -1.27 -2.96 12.39
N LEU A 131 -0.36 -3.58 13.15
CA LEU A 131 0.03 -3.09 14.48
C LEU A 131 0.60 -1.67 14.44
N MET A 132 1.44 -1.38 13.44
CA MET A 132 1.99 -0.03 13.24
C MET A 132 0.89 0.98 12.91
N GLU A 133 -0.06 0.60 12.06
CA GLU A 133 -1.20 1.46 11.71
C GLU A 133 -2.07 1.78 12.94
N GLU A 134 -2.46 0.75 13.70
CA GLU A 134 -3.24 0.90 14.93
C GLU A 134 -2.51 1.76 15.97
N PHE A 135 -1.20 1.56 16.12
CA PHE A 135 -0.37 2.37 17.01
C PHE A 135 -0.36 3.85 16.59
N LEU A 136 -0.11 4.13 15.30
CA LEU A 136 -0.09 5.49 14.79
C LEU A 136 -1.46 6.18 14.89
N ASP A 137 -2.55 5.42 14.75
CA ASP A 137 -3.91 5.91 15.01
C ASP A 137 -4.11 6.35 16.46
N GLN A 138 -3.64 5.55 17.41
CA GLN A 138 -3.70 5.90 18.83
C GLN A 138 -2.87 7.15 19.14
N VAL A 139 -1.71 7.30 18.51
CA VAL A 139 -0.88 8.51 18.63
C VAL A 139 -1.58 9.73 18.02
N GLY A 140 -2.36 9.56 16.95
CA GLY A 140 -3.18 10.61 16.35
C GLY A 140 -2.39 11.79 15.77
N ALA A 141 -1.14 11.57 15.37
CA ALA A 141 -0.32 12.54 14.66
C ALA A 141 -0.55 12.46 13.15
N TYR A 142 -0.21 13.52 12.43
CA TYR A 142 -0.23 13.52 10.96
C TYR A 142 0.71 12.44 10.43
N ARG A 143 0.17 11.50 9.65
CA ARG A 143 0.89 10.33 9.09
C ARG A 143 1.74 10.68 7.87
N GLY A 144 2.38 11.85 7.87
CA GLY A 144 3.32 12.24 6.84
C GLY A 144 4.54 11.32 6.80
N TRP A 145 5.22 11.26 5.66
CA TRP A 145 6.39 10.38 5.45
C TRP A 145 7.56 10.67 6.39
N ASP A 146 7.60 11.84 7.03
CA ASP A 146 8.69 12.31 7.87
C ASP A 146 8.37 12.30 9.37
N GLY A 147 7.12 12.02 9.77
CA GLY A 147 6.69 12.06 11.16
C GLY A 147 6.72 13.47 11.77
N TRP A 148 6.71 14.53 10.94
CA TRP A 148 6.80 15.90 11.43
C TRP A 148 5.51 16.34 12.11
N VAL A 149 5.69 17.03 13.24
CA VAL A 149 4.62 17.72 13.96
C VAL A 149 4.98 19.19 14.08
N ASN A 150 3.95 20.04 14.11
CA ASN A 150 4.16 21.47 14.35
C ASN A 150 4.88 21.68 15.68
N HIS A 151 5.78 22.67 15.74
CA HIS A 151 6.54 23.00 16.95
C HIS A 151 5.63 23.21 18.18
N SER A 152 4.49 23.86 18.00
CA SER A 152 3.49 24.09 19.06
C SER A 152 2.85 22.81 19.60
N SER A 153 2.86 21.72 18.81
CA SER A 153 2.28 20.42 19.18
C SER A 153 3.34 19.37 19.53
N TYR A 154 4.64 19.69 19.42
CA TYR A 154 5.73 18.75 19.60
C TYR A 154 5.72 18.09 20.99
N GLU A 155 5.67 18.89 22.06
CA GLU A 155 5.66 18.36 23.43
C GLU A 155 4.42 17.51 23.71
N TYR A 156 3.27 17.90 23.16
CA TYR A 156 2.04 17.12 23.27
C TYR A 156 2.20 15.73 22.64
N TYR A 157 2.70 15.65 21.40
CA TYR A 157 2.87 14.39 20.70
C TYR A 157 4.01 13.54 21.26
N LYS A 158 5.06 14.15 21.80
CA LYS A 158 6.13 13.44 22.51
C LYS A 158 5.59 12.69 23.73
N VAL A 159 4.81 13.38 24.58
CA VAL A 159 4.16 12.74 25.75
C VAL A 159 3.15 11.68 25.31
N ARG A 160 2.36 11.96 24.27
CA ARG A 160 1.38 11.01 23.75
C ARG A 160 2.02 9.76 23.15
N LEU A 161 3.12 9.90 22.42
CA LEU A 161 3.88 8.79 21.83
C LEU A 161 4.43 7.87 22.93
N GLU A 162 5.04 8.43 23.98
CA GLU A 162 5.52 7.64 25.11
C GLU A 162 4.37 6.94 25.84
N LYS A 163 3.24 7.62 26.03
CA LYS A 163 2.05 7.00 26.63
C LYS A 163 1.55 5.81 25.79
N CYS A 164 1.35 6.00 24.49
CA CYS A 164 0.92 4.94 23.58
C CYS A 164 1.94 3.80 23.51
N ARG A 165 3.24 4.08 23.63
CA ARG A 165 4.29 3.04 23.73
C ARG A 165 4.08 2.15 24.94
N HIS A 166 3.83 2.73 26.12
CA HIS A 166 3.56 1.94 27.33
C HIS A 166 2.29 1.10 27.18
N GLU A 167 1.19 1.71 26.70
CA GLU A 167 -0.07 1.00 26.47
C GLU A 167 0.08 -0.15 25.45
N PHE A 168 0.88 0.06 24.40
CA PHE A 168 1.22 -0.98 23.43
C PHE A 168 1.97 -2.14 24.10
N LEU A 169 3.05 -1.85 24.82
CA LEU A 169 3.85 -2.88 25.50
C LEU A 169 3.03 -3.67 26.51
N ASP A 170 2.19 -2.99 27.30
CA ASP A 170 1.29 -3.63 28.26
C ASP A 170 0.27 -4.56 27.59
N SER A 171 -0.15 -4.23 26.36
CA SER A 171 -1.11 -5.05 25.60
C SER A 171 -0.47 -6.22 24.85
N GLN A 172 0.76 -6.06 24.37
CA GLN A 172 1.43 -7.01 23.47
C GLN A 172 2.41 -7.95 24.18
N CYS A 173 2.85 -7.60 25.40
CA CYS A 173 3.85 -8.36 26.14
C CYS A 173 3.26 -8.95 27.43
N ALA A 174 3.52 -10.23 27.69
CA ALA A 174 3.19 -10.88 28.95
C ALA A 174 4.39 -10.96 29.91
N THR A 175 5.61 -10.80 29.37
CA THR A 175 6.86 -11.00 30.10
C THR A 175 7.82 -9.83 29.94
N ASN A 176 8.69 -9.64 30.95
CA ASN A 176 9.76 -8.63 30.89
C ASN A 176 10.75 -8.88 29.73
N GLU A 177 10.90 -10.13 29.31
CA GLU A 177 11.75 -10.49 28.17
C GLU A 177 11.16 -9.97 26.85
N GLU A 178 9.86 -10.14 26.63
CA GLU A 178 9.17 -9.60 25.45
C GLU A 178 9.20 -8.07 25.43
N ILE A 179 9.05 -7.43 26.60
CA ILE A 179 9.21 -5.96 26.72
C ILE A 179 10.60 -5.54 26.25
N SER A 180 11.67 -6.16 26.79
CA SER A 180 13.05 -5.87 26.41
C SER A 180 13.31 -6.05 24.91
N GLN A 181 12.75 -7.10 24.31
CA GLN A 181 12.87 -7.37 22.88
C GLN A 181 12.20 -6.26 22.04
N TRP A 182 10.99 -5.84 22.41
CA TRP A 182 10.29 -4.74 21.74
C TRP A 182 11.00 -3.40 21.90
N GLU A 183 11.56 -3.12 23.08
CA GLU A 183 12.32 -1.90 23.33
C GLU A 183 13.59 -1.83 22.47
N ALA A 184 14.27 -2.97 22.26
CA ALA A 184 15.48 -3.04 21.43
C ALA A 184 15.23 -2.76 19.95
N VAL A 185 14.01 -3.02 19.45
CA VAL A 185 13.63 -2.81 18.04
C VAL A 185 12.65 -1.65 17.87
N TRP A 186 12.49 -0.81 18.89
CA TRP A 186 11.50 0.26 18.86
C TRP A 186 11.81 1.29 17.76
N PRO A 187 10.87 1.57 16.84
CA PRO A 187 11.15 2.38 15.67
C PRO A 187 11.27 3.88 15.96
N PHE A 188 10.72 4.36 17.09
CA PHE A 188 10.67 5.79 17.44
C PHE A 188 11.65 6.17 18.55
N MET A 189 12.93 5.82 18.38
CA MET A 189 13.95 6.15 19.37
C MET A 189 14.25 7.66 19.38
N GLY A 190 14.11 8.30 20.54
CA GLY A 190 14.55 9.68 20.75
C GLY A 190 16.07 9.77 20.66
N LYS A 191 16.59 10.56 19.71
CA LYS A 191 17.97 11.04 19.74
C LYS A 191 18.04 12.37 20.49
#